data_AF-A0A165WWN9-F1
#
_entry.id   AF-A0A165WWN9-F1
#
_cell.length_a   1.000
_cell.length_b   1.000
_cell.length_c   1.000
_cell.angle_alpha   90.00
_cell.angle_beta   90.00
_cell.angle_gamma   90.00
#
_symmetry.space_group_name_H-M   'P 1'
#
loop_
_entity.id
_entity.type
_entity.pdbx_description
1 polymer ?
#
loop_
_entity_poly.entity_id
_entity_poly.type
_entity_poly.pdbx_seq_one_letter_code
_entity_poly.pdbx_strand_id
1 'polypeptide(L)' 'PEQGMEMETANTSLNRTEGKLANLPLTIGPLTVYVQIQVVKDSPVDMLLGMPFSTLVQSRYDTFDDGFMVLTCRDPN' A
#
# COMPACT_ATOMS: atom_id res chain seq x y z
N PRO A 1 -7.23 -0.09 -22.79
CA PRO A 1 -5.80 -0.18 -22.41
C PRO A 1 -5.62 0.36 -20.98
N GLU A 2 -5.21 -0.48 -20.03
CA GLU A 2 -4.79 0.01 -18.71
C GLU A 2 -3.57 0.90 -18.92
N GLN A 3 -3.78 2.22 -18.85
CA GLN A 3 -2.72 3.19 -19.03
C GLN A 3 -1.87 3.19 -17.78
N GLY A 4 -0.65 2.65 -17.88
CA GLY A 4 0.33 2.72 -16.81
C GLY A 4 0.56 4.17 -16.38
N MET A 5 0.48 4.42 -15.07
CA MET A 5 0.73 5.73 -14.47
C MET A 5 2.22 5.94 -14.25
N GLU A 6 2.63 7.20 -14.23
CA GLU A 6 3.95 7.57 -13.72
C GLU A 6 3.89 7.57 -12.19
N MET A 7 4.77 6.80 -11.58
CA MET A 7 4.93 6.74 -10.14
C MET A 7 6.33 7.28 -9.79
N GLU A 8 6.36 8.33 -8.98
CA GLU A 8 7.60 8.73 -8.31
C GLU A 8 7.81 7.78 -7.13
N THR A 9 8.90 7.02 -7.16
CA THR A 9 9.20 6.07 -6.09
C THR A 9 9.95 6.74 -4.94
N ALA A 10 10.16 6.03 -3.84
CA ALA A 10 10.84 6.57 -2.65
C ALA A 10 12.29 7.01 -2.90
N ASN A 11 12.92 6.54 -3.99
CA ASN A 11 14.27 6.96 -4.39
C ASN A 11 14.26 8.11 -5.42
N THR A 12 13.10 8.76 -5.65
CA THR A 12 12.92 9.87 -6.59
C THR A 12 13.03 9.44 -8.07
N SER A 13 13.11 8.15 -8.37
CA SER A 13 12.98 7.66 -9.73
C SER A 13 11.53 7.71 -10.19
N LEU A 14 11.32 8.18 -11.42
CA LEU A 14 10.04 8.08 -12.11
C LEU A 14 9.97 6.70 -12.77
N ASN A 15 9.20 5.80 -12.17
CA ASN A 15 8.94 4.48 -12.73
C ASN A 15 7.52 4.44 -13.29
N ARG A 16 7.37 3.89 -14.49
CA ARG A 16 6.06 3.64 -15.06
C ARG A 16 5.51 2.33 -14.48
N THR A 17 4.25 2.36 -14.05
CA THR A 17 3.57 1.14 -13.61
C THR A 17 3.26 0.25 -14.81
N GLU A 18 3.41 -1.06 -14.66
CA GLU A 18 3.04 -2.06 -15.66
C GLU A 18 1.52 -2.18 -15.83
N GLY A 19 0.76 -1.82 -14.79
CA GLY A 19 -0.69 -1.89 -14.80
C GLY A 19 -1.27 -1.89 -13.40
N LYS A 20 -2.56 -2.18 -13.31
CA LYS A 20 -3.34 -2.04 -12.08
C LYS A 20 -4.09 -3.32 -11.77
N LEU A 21 -3.89 -3.85 -10.57
CA LEU A 21 -4.69 -4.95 -10.05
C LEU A 21 -5.87 -4.38 -9.25
N ALA A 22 -7.08 -4.65 -9.72
CA ALA A 22 -8.30 -4.24 -9.06
C ALA A 22 -8.81 -5.33 -8.10
N ASN A 23 -9.36 -4.92 -6.96
CA ASN A 23 -10.01 -5.80 -5.98
C ASN A 23 -9.13 -6.98 -5.53
N LEU A 24 -7.84 -6.73 -5.28
CA LEU A 24 -6.97 -7.75 -4.73
C LEU A 24 -7.31 -7.97 -3.24
N PRO A 25 -7.66 -9.19 -2.81
CA PRO A 25 -7.83 -9.47 -1.38
C PRO A 25 -6.47 -9.45 -0.68
N LEU A 26 -6.32 -8.52 0.25
CA LEU A 26 -5.16 -8.39 1.13
C LEU A 26 -5.55 -8.88 2.53
N THR A 27 -4.84 -9.88 3.04
CA THR A 27 -5.10 -10.47 4.37
C THR A 27 -3.97 -10.12 5.33
N ILE A 28 -4.32 -9.50 6.46
CA ILE A 28 -3.39 -9.10 7.53
C ILE A 28 -3.95 -9.64 8.85
N GLY A 29 -3.39 -10.76 9.32
CA GLY A 29 -3.95 -11.46 10.47
C GLY A 29 -5.42 -11.85 10.22
N PRO A 30 -6.38 -11.42 11.06
CA PRO A 30 -7.81 -11.71 10.87
C PRO A 30 -8.52 -10.76 9.89
N LEU A 31 -7.86 -9.68 9.44
CA LEU A 31 -8.45 -8.66 8.58
C LEU A 31 -8.28 -9.05 7.10
N THR A 32 -9.37 -9.02 6.33
CA THR A 32 -9.32 -9.14 4.87
C THR A 32 -9.96 -7.91 4.23
N VAL A 33 -9.19 -7.16 3.43
CA VAL A 33 -9.67 -5.98 2.69
C VAL A 33 -9.37 -6.09 1.20
N TYR A 34 -10.21 -5.49 0.38
CA TYR A 34 -10.03 -5.44 -1.06
C TYR A 34 -9.38 -4.12 -1.46
N VAL A 35 -8.19 -4.20 -2.04
CA VAL A 35 -7.40 -3.02 -2.41
C VAL A 35 -7.16 -2.97 -3.92
N GLN A 36 -6.87 -1.77 -4.40
CA GLN A 36 -6.38 -1.54 -5.76
C GLN A 36 -4.86 -1.28 -5.68
N ILE A 37 -4.08 -2.07 -6.41
CA ILE A 37 -2.61 -2.01 -6.38
C ILE A 37 -2.06 -1.65 -7.75
N GLN A 38 -1.02 -0.82 -7.77
CA GLN A 38 -0.23 -0.54 -8.96
C GLN A 38 0.98 -1.47 -9.00
N VAL A 39 1.21 -2.12 -10.13
CA VAL A 39 2.31 -3.07 -10.31
C VAL A 39 3.50 -2.34 -10.91
N VAL A 40 4.67 -2.45 -10.28
CA VAL A 40 5.93 -1.91 -10.78
C VAL A 40 6.92 -3.06 -10.89
N LYS A 41 7.67 -3.11 -11.99
CA LYS A 41 8.59 -4.22 -12.28
C LYS A 41 9.78 -4.28 -11.31
N ASP A 42 10.40 -3.13 -11.08
CA ASP A 42 11.63 -3.01 -10.30
C ASP A 42 11.38 -2.13 -9.06
N SER A 43 10.75 -2.72 -8.04
CA SER A 43 10.48 -2.06 -6.76
C SER A 43 11.54 -2.44 -5.71
N PRO A 44 12.05 -1.50 -4.89
CA PRO A 44 12.96 -1.80 -3.78
C PRO A 44 12.28 -2.52 -2.61
N VAL A 45 10.94 -2.62 -2.63
CA VAL A 45 10.11 -3.27 -1.61
C VAL A 45 9.04 -4.14 -2.28
N ASP A 46 8.62 -5.21 -1.60
CA ASP A 46 7.60 -6.11 -2.13
C ASP A 46 6.22 -5.44 -2.22
N MET A 47 5.89 -4.57 -1.26
CA MET A 47 4.60 -3.89 -1.20
C MET A 47 4.74 -2.53 -0.52
N LEU A 48 4.18 -1.49 -1.13
CA LEU A 48 4.05 -0.17 -0.54
C LEU A 48 2.58 0.11 -0.22
N LEU A 49 2.28 0.28 1.07
CA LEU A 49 0.95 0.62 1.55
C LEU A 49 0.86 2.14 1.73
N GLY A 50 0.15 2.80 0.83
CA GLY A 50 -0.07 4.24 0.88
C GLY A 50 -1.32 4.65 1.65
N MET A 51 -1.58 5.96 1.66
CA MET A 51 -2.75 6.59 2.30
C MET A 51 -4.12 5.99 1.92
N PRO A 52 -4.36 5.48 0.69
CA PRO A 52 -5.62 4.81 0.37
C PRO A 52 -5.88 3.57 1.23
N PHE A 53 -4.84 2.76 1.49
CA PHE A 53 -4.94 1.62 2.40
C PHE A 53 -5.19 2.11 3.83
N SER A 54 -4.41 3.09 4.30
CA SER A 54 -4.53 3.67 5.63
C SER A 54 -5.94 4.18 5.92
N THR A 55 -6.56 4.85 4.95
CA THR A 55 -7.95 5.33 5.04
C THR A 55 -8.95 4.17 5.11
N LEU A 56 -8.76 3.14 4.29
CA LEU A 56 -9.68 1.99 4.20
C LEU A 56 -9.78 1.23 5.53
N VAL A 57 -8.65 1.02 6.20
CA VAL A 57 -8.58 0.27 7.47
C VAL A 57 -8.61 1.19 8.70
N GLN A 58 -8.92 2.48 8.52
CA GLN A 58 -8.88 3.50 9.58
C GLN A 58 -7.62 3.39 10.44
N SER A 59 -6.47 3.27 9.77
CA SER A 59 -5.21 2.94 10.43
C SER A 59 -4.79 4.01 11.43
N ARG A 60 -4.26 3.57 12.57
CA ARG A 60 -3.57 4.44 13.53
C ARG A 60 -2.10 4.03 13.62
N TYR A 61 -1.22 5.02 13.54
CA TYR A 61 0.22 4.85 13.69
C TYR A 61 0.61 5.44 15.04
N ASP A 62 1.17 4.61 15.92
CA ASP A 62 1.80 5.06 17.16
C ASP A 62 3.31 4.79 17.03
N THR A 63 4.09 5.85 16.85
CA THR A 63 5.56 5.79 16.75
C THR A 63 6.17 6.19 18.08
N PHE A 64 7.11 5.40 18.57
CA PHE A 64 7.80 5.59 19.85
C PHE A 64 9.21 6.13 19.63
N ASP A 65 9.79 6.74 20.67
CA ASP A 65 11.09 7.43 20.59
C ASP A 65 12.27 6.51 20.25
N ASP A 66 12.12 5.19 20.48
CA ASP A 66 13.09 4.16 20.12
C ASP A 66 13.01 3.74 18.64
N GLY A 67 12.11 4.35 17.87
CA GLY A 67 11.85 4.03 16.48
C GLY A 67 10.92 2.83 16.29
N PHE A 68 10.42 2.22 17.37
CA PHE A 68 9.37 1.24 17.27
C PHE A 68 8.08 1.89 16.79
N MET A 69 7.31 1.17 15.97
CA MET A 69 6.04 1.67 15.45
C MET A 69 4.98 0.58 15.57
N VAL A 70 3.82 0.95 16.10
CA VAL A 70 2.62 0.12 16.12
C VAL A 70 1.65 0.65 15.08
N LEU A 71 1.28 -0.20 14.13
CA LEU A 71 0.21 0.05 13.17
C LEU A 71 -1.04 -0.72 13.61
N THR A 72 -2.07 0.02 14.03
CA THR A 72 -3.39 -0.54 14.35
C THR A 72 -4.29 -0.39 13.13
N CYS A 73 -4.82 -1.51 12.63
CA CYS A 73 -5.80 -1.55 11.55
C CYS A 73 -7.15 -2.01 12.10
N ARG A 74 -8.23 -1.36 11.67
CA ARG A 74 -9.60 -1.72 12.01
C ARG A 74 -10.29 -2.29 10.78
N ASP A 75 -11.01 -3.40 10.95
CA ASP A 75 -11.90 -3.89 9.90
C ASP A 75 -13.03 -2.89 9.69
N PRO A 76 -13.21 -2.36 8.47
CA PRO A 76 -14.37 -1.53 8.16
C PRO A 76 -15.69 -2.33 8.15
N ASN A 77 -15.65 -3.67 8.12
CA ASN A 77 -16.82 -4.55 8.08
C ASN A 77 -17.18 -5.15 9.45
#